data_AF-A0A355DWL1-F1
#
_entry.id   AF-A0A355DWL1-F1
#
_cell.length_a   1.000
_cell.length_b   1.000
_cell.length_c   1.000
_cell.angle_alpha   90.00
_cell.angle_beta   90.00
_cell.angle_gamma   90.00
#
_symmetry.space_group_name_H-M   'P 1'
#
loop_
_entity.id
_entity.type
_entity.pdbx_description
1 polymer ?
#
loop_
_entity_poly.entity_id
_entity_poly.type
_entity_poly.pdbx_seq_one_letter_code
_entity_poly.pdbx_strand_id
1 'polypeptide(L)' 'KSCSNPIKLTKPGKFWVYERVMRIPYYAIYEVTRGVLEVYNLVGTRYQKMTLNERGHYLIRLNQ' A
#
# COMPACT_ATOMS: atom_id res chain seq x y z
N LYS A 1 48.23 -0.44 11.36
CA LYS A 1 47.14 0.56 11.27
C LYS A 1 45.92 -0.17 10.71
N SER A 2 44.94 -0.48 11.55
CA SER A 2 43.72 -1.20 11.17
C SER A 2 42.77 -0.22 10.49
N CYS A 3 42.56 -0.37 9.17
CA CYS A 3 41.59 0.44 8.44
C CYS A 3 40.18 0.09 8.94
N SER A 4 39.52 1.08 9.55
CA SER A 4 38.12 1.06 9.93
C SER A 4 37.23 0.84 8.71
N ASN A 5 36.50 -0.28 8.69
CA ASN A 5 35.45 -0.53 7.70
C ASN A 5 34.42 0.60 7.75
N PRO A 6 34.11 1.30 6.64
CA PRO A 6 33.01 2.25 6.64
C PRO A 6 31.72 1.46 6.89
N ILE A 7 31.07 1.74 8.01
CA ILE A 7 29.74 1.24 8.33
C ILE A 7 28.84 1.67 7.18
N LYS A 8 28.51 0.72 6.31
CA LYS A 8 27.56 0.89 5.23
C LYS A 8 26.21 1.08 5.92
N LEU A 9 25.80 2.33 6.14
CA LEU A 9 24.45 2.67 6.59
C LEU A 9 23.47 2.12 5.54
N THR A 10 23.00 0.91 5.79
CA THR A 10 21.92 0.26 5.05
C THR A 10 20.69 1.13 5.27
N LYS A 11 20.43 2.02 4.31
CA LYS A 11 19.15 2.72 4.25
C LYS A 11 18.06 1.65 4.39
N PRO A 12 17.14 1.78 5.38
CA PRO A 12 16.11 0.78 5.56
C PRO A 12 15.36 0.61 4.24
N GLY A 13 15.20 -0.65 3.80
CA GLY A 13 14.58 -0.95 2.52
C GLY A 13 13.17 -0.33 2.44
N LYS A 14 12.67 -0.10 1.22
CA LYS A 14 11.32 0.45 0.98
C LYS A 14 10.22 -0.30 1.77
N PHE A 15 10.45 -1.59 2.04
CA PHE A 15 9.62 -2.44 2.90
C PHE A 15 9.43 -1.88 4.32
N TRP A 16 10.48 -1.36 4.97
CA TRP A 16 10.39 -0.80 6.33
C TRP A 16 9.52 0.46 6.39
N VAL A 17 9.46 1.24 5.30
CA VAL A 17 8.69 2.49 5.23
C VAL A 17 7.19 2.23 5.09
N TYR A 18 6.80 1.22 4.31
CA TYR A 18 5.39 0.87 4.14
C TYR A 18 4.81 0.16 5.38
N GLU A 19 5.62 -0.65 6.05
CA GLU A 19 5.15 -1.50 7.15
C GLU A 19 4.78 -0.71 8.42
N ARG A 20 5.46 0.41 8.71
CA ARG A 20 5.27 1.16 9.97
C ARG A 20 4.38 2.40 9.92
N VAL A 21 4.05 2.95 8.75
CA VAL A 21 3.49 4.32 8.66
C VAL A 21 2.10 4.40 8.00
N MET A 22 1.80 3.52 7.04
CA MET A 22 0.76 3.80 6.06
C MET A 22 -0.62 3.27 6.49
N ARG A 23 -1.34 4.04 7.32
CA ARG A 23 -2.80 3.92 7.56
C ARG A 23 -3.60 4.42 6.34
N ILE A 24 -3.34 3.85 5.17
CA ILE A 24 -3.94 4.33 3.93
C ILE A 24 -5.40 3.87 3.89
N PRO A 25 -6.37 4.78 3.69
CA PRO A 25 -7.78 4.41 3.66
C PRO A 25 -8.13 3.52 2.47
N TYR A 26 -7.45 3.64 1.33
CA TYR A 26 -7.73 2.85 0.14
C TYR A 26 -6.47 2.21 -0.42
N TYR A 27 -6.53 0.90 -0.67
CA TYR A 27 -5.45 0.12 -1.24
C TYR A 27 -5.95 -0.63 -2.48
N ALA A 28 -5.21 -0.54 -3.59
CA ALA A 28 -5.61 -1.17 -4.84
C ALA A 28 -4.50 -2.09 -5.37
N ILE A 29 -4.90 -3.27 -5.82
CA ILE A 29 -4.04 -4.26 -6.47
C ILE A 29 -4.48 -4.33 -7.93
N TYR A 30 -3.55 -4.08 -8.84
CA TYR A 30 -3.79 -4.21 -10.27
C TYR A 30 -3.05 -5.43 -10.81
N GLU A 31 -3.81 -6.44 -11.26
CA GLU A 31 -3.27 -7.61 -11.92
C GLU A 31 -3.17 -7.36 -13.43
N VAL A 32 -1.96 -7.00 -13.89
CA VAL A 32 -1.69 -6.65 -15.29
C VAL A 32 -2.04 -7.77 -16.27
N THR A 33 -1.80 -9.03 -15.87
CA THR A 33 -2.04 -10.22 -16.69
C THR A 33 -3.52 -10.46 -16.99
N ARG A 34 -4.40 -10.13 -16.04
CA ARG A 34 -5.85 -10.33 -16.18
C ARG A 34 -6.61 -9.04 -16.45
N GLY A 35 -5.96 -7.88 -16.34
CA GLY A 35 -6.61 -6.57 -16.43
C GLY A 35 -7.59 -6.31 -15.27
N VAL A 36 -7.40 -6.98 -14.13
CA VAL A 36 -8.31 -6.89 -12.99
C VAL A 36 -7.75 -5.91 -11.97
N LEU A 37 -8.57 -4.93 -11.59
CA LEU A 37 -8.30 -4.03 -10.48
C LEU A 37 -9.12 -4.47 -9.28
N GLU A 38 -8.46 -4.83 -8.19
CA GLU A 38 -9.08 -5.11 -6.89
C GLU A 38 -8.81 -3.96 -5.93
N VAL A 39 -9.86 -3.35 -5.39
CA VAL A 39 -9.72 -2.24 -4.43
C VAL A 39 -10.23 -2.67 -3.07
N TYR A 40 -9.52 -2.24 -2.04
CA TYR A 40 -9.76 -2.51 -0.64
C TYR A 40 -9.84 -1.19 0.13
N ASN A 41 -10.80 -1.08 1.04
CA ASN A 41 -10.97 0.06 1.92
C ASN A 41 -10.66 -0.34 3.37
N LEU A 42 -9.89 0.47 4.09
CA LEU A 42 -9.64 0.30 5.51
C LEU A 42 -10.84 0.79 6.32
N VAL A 43 -11.69 -0.14 6.74
CA VAL A 43 -12.85 0.15 7.59
C VAL A 43 -12.48 -0.19 9.03
N GLY A 44 -12.21 0.84 9.83
CA GLY A 44 -11.69 0.71 11.20
C GLY A 44 -10.24 0.22 11.19
N THR A 45 -10.03 -1.07 11.45
CA THR A 45 -8.69 -1.69 11.49
C THR A 45 -8.49 -2.80 10.46
N ARG A 46 -9.47 -3.05 9.59
CA ARG A 46 -9.43 -4.14 8.59
C ARG A 46 -9.73 -3.64 7.20
N TYR A 47 -9.00 -4.17 6.22
CA TYR A 47 -9.28 -3.95 4.82
C TYR A 47 -10.47 -4.80 4.37
N GLN A 48 -11.46 -4.17 3.74
CA GLN A 48 -12.62 -4.83 3.14
C GLN A 48 -12.58 -4.63 1.63
N LYS A 49 -12.83 -5.71 0.87
CA LYS A 49 -12.89 -5.65 -0.60
C LYS A 49 -14.07 -4.78 -1.02
N MET A 50 -13.80 -3.80 -1.87
CA MET A 50 -14.82 -2.94 -2.44
C MET A 50 -15.48 -3.62 -3.64
N THR A 51 -16.79 -3.42 -3.76
CA THR A 51 -17.53 -3.78 -4.96
C THR A 51 -17.58 -2.60 -5.92
N LEU A 52 -17.53 -2.90 -7.21
CA LEU A 52 -17.74 -1.93 -8.27
C LEU A 52 -19.18 -1.39 -8.18
N ASN A 53 -19.37 -0.10 -8.46
CA ASN A 53 -20.70 0.43 -8.67
C ASN A 53 -21.26 0.02 -10.04
N GLU A 54 -22.52 0.36 -10.32
CA GLU A 54 -23.21 0.06 -11.60
C GLU A 54 -22.48 0.64 -12.83
N ARG A 55 -21.58 1.61 -12.63
CA ARG A 55 -20.78 2.25 -13.67
C ARG A 55 -19.37 1.66 -13.81
N GLY A 56 -19.04 0.61 -13.05
CA GLY A 56 -17.70 -0.01 -13.07
C GLY A 56 -16.61 0.80 -12.37
N HIS A 57 -16.97 1.73 -11.48
CA HIS A 57 -16.03 2.55 -10.73
C HIS A 57 -16.02 2.21 -9.23
N TYR A 58 -14.86 2.41 -8.60
CA TYR A 58 -14.71 2.34 -7.15
C TYR A 58 -15.08 3.68 -6.51
N LEU A 59 -16.02 3.65 -5.57
CA LEU A 59 -16.47 4.83 -4.84
C LEU A 59 -15.45 5.21 -3.76
N ILE A 60 -14.48 6.03 -4.14
CA ILE A 60 -13.52 6.61 -3.18
C ILE A 60 -14.20 7.81 -2.53
N ARG A 61 -14.65 7.65 -1.29
CA ARG A 61 -15.06 8.80 -0.48
C ARG A 61 -13.81 9.38 0.16
N LEU A 62 -13.48 10.63 -0.17
CA LEU A 62 -12.54 11.42 0.59
C LEU A 62 -13.16 11.69 1.97
N ASN A 63 -12.42 11.42 3.03
CA ASN A 63 -12.90 11.58 4.40
C ASN A 63 -13.38 13.04 4.63
N GLN A 64 -14.60 13.20 5.15
CA GLN A 64 -15.07 14.44 5.80
C GLN A 64 -14.46 14.56 7.19
#